data_AF-T2M883-F1
#
_entry.id   AF-T2M883-F1
#
_cell.length_a   1.000
_cell.length_b   1.000
_cell.length_c   1.000
_cell.angle_alpha   90.00
_cell.angle_beta   90.00
_cell.angle_gamma   90.00
#
_symmetry.space_group_name_H-M   'P 1'
#
loop_
_entity.id
_entity.type
_entity.pdbx_description
1 polymer ?
#
loop_
_entity_poly.entity_id
_entity_poly.type
_entity_poly.pdbx_seq_one_letter_code
_entity_poly.pdbx_strand_id
1 'polypeptide(L)'
;MSLSRDISYQSLYWCLGSSIISGLFYYGYYRRSSFMNILKNVKVFQINNDLIAELNNSNDCTLPYSAVIGIVESESKTIRGCYNTAVDGVVQNILLKEHKTEWNSFTKEWIDKVRILSTKQHVEPFSLVDKSDVKVHVCDVLKAENLKLSTIYDLYEPSPSSITQGVIDFVAGDRVRGMETVEEMLLIGTKLVGVGQIVLTDGKHISLKCPSQPGLRYILSSDSISDLIEVEKHAGSIYKGFSIFFALISITFMSYWLYKWYRLYKIENSYNTLMYENTVENACSVCLYQPRSVVILPCGHVCSCKSCTEQLSLCPICRTVIERYVPIYNS
;
A
#
# COMPACT_ATOMS: atom_id res chain seq x y z
N MET A 1 -22.66 -11.39 -29.62
CA MET A 1 -23.12 -10.64 -28.42
C MET A 1 -22.47 -11.09 -27.10
N SER A 2 -21.92 -12.31 -26.97
CA SER A 2 -21.24 -12.82 -25.76
C SER A 2 -19.74 -12.45 -25.70
N LEU A 3 -19.01 -12.58 -26.82
CA LEU A 3 -17.55 -12.39 -26.85
C LEU A 3 -17.07 -10.97 -26.45
N SER A 4 -17.85 -9.93 -26.76
CA SER A 4 -17.52 -8.53 -26.42
C SER A 4 -17.80 -8.19 -24.96
N ARG A 5 -18.69 -8.94 -24.28
CA ARG A 5 -19.00 -8.75 -22.87
C ARG A 5 -17.95 -9.43 -21.98
N ASP A 6 -17.51 -10.64 -22.30
CA ASP A 6 -16.54 -11.35 -21.45
C ASP A 6 -15.16 -10.67 -21.44
N ILE A 7 -14.74 -10.11 -22.58
CA ILE A 7 -13.49 -9.34 -22.68
C ILE A 7 -13.58 -8.01 -21.91
N SER A 8 -14.77 -7.42 -21.75
CA SER A 8 -14.91 -6.12 -21.08
C SER A 8 -14.73 -6.22 -19.57
N TYR A 9 -15.23 -7.28 -18.93
CA TYR A 9 -15.15 -7.44 -17.47
C TYR A 9 -13.73 -7.68 -16.97
N GLN A 10 -12.96 -8.57 -17.61
CA GLN A 10 -11.59 -8.90 -17.15
C GLN A 10 -10.65 -7.69 -17.16
N SER A 11 -10.64 -6.90 -18.24
CA SER A 11 -9.83 -5.68 -18.33
C SER A 11 -10.28 -4.58 -17.36
N LEU A 12 -11.57 -4.53 -17.03
CA LEU A 12 -12.11 -3.58 -16.06
C LEU A 12 -11.55 -3.87 -14.66
N TYR A 13 -11.46 -5.15 -14.27
CA TYR A 13 -10.89 -5.56 -12.98
C TYR A 13 -9.41 -5.16 -12.83
N TRP A 14 -8.59 -5.27 -13.89
CA TRP A 14 -7.18 -4.84 -13.85
C TRP A 14 -7.02 -3.32 -13.70
N CYS A 15 -7.89 -2.54 -14.34
CA CYS A 15 -7.88 -1.07 -14.20
C CYS A 15 -8.36 -0.62 -12.82
N LEU A 16 -9.41 -1.27 -12.29
CA LEU A 16 -9.93 -1.00 -10.95
C LEU A 16 -8.89 -1.39 -9.87
N GLY A 17 -8.23 -2.54 -10.02
CA GLY A 17 -7.21 -3.00 -9.08
C GLY A 17 -5.99 -2.07 -9.01
N SER A 18 -5.43 -1.68 -10.16
CA SER A 18 -4.26 -0.78 -10.21
C SER A 18 -4.57 0.63 -9.68
N SER A 19 -5.79 1.12 -9.89
CA SER A 19 -6.22 2.43 -9.38
C SER A 19 -6.38 2.43 -7.86
N ILE A 20 -6.93 1.35 -7.28
CA ILE A 20 -7.01 1.18 -5.82
C ILE A 20 -5.61 1.13 -5.21
N ILE A 21 -4.69 0.36 -5.82
CA ILE A 21 -3.30 0.25 -5.36
C ILE A 21 -2.59 1.62 -5.40
N SER A 22 -2.73 2.36 -6.51
CA SER A 22 -2.17 3.72 -6.60
C SER A 22 -2.74 4.65 -5.52
N GLY A 23 -4.04 4.54 -5.22
CA GLY A 23 -4.70 5.27 -4.13
C GLY A 23 -4.16 4.93 -2.75
N LEU A 24 -3.89 3.64 -2.46
CA LEU A 24 -3.27 3.20 -1.20
C LEU A 24 -1.84 3.76 -1.05
N PHE A 25 -1.03 3.71 -2.11
CA PHE A 25 0.31 4.31 -2.09
C PHE A 25 0.26 5.84 -1.94
N TYR A 26 -0.69 6.51 -2.61
CA TYR A 26 -0.90 7.94 -2.45
C TYR A 26 -1.33 8.30 -1.02
N TYR A 27 -2.23 7.52 -0.42
CA TYR A 27 -2.62 7.69 0.98
C TYR A 27 -1.43 7.51 1.93
N GLY A 28 -0.57 6.51 1.68
CA GLY A 28 0.69 6.32 2.41
C GLY A 28 1.63 7.52 2.29
N TYR A 29 1.81 8.06 1.08
CA TYR A 29 2.56 9.29 0.82
C TYR A 29 1.96 10.49 1.58
N TYR A 30 0.65 10.69 1.47
CA TYR A 30 -0.06 11.79 2.13
C TYR A 30 0.11 11.73 3.65
N ARG A 31 -0.05 10.54 4.26
CA ARG A 31 0.12 10.33 5.70
C ARG A 31 1.53 10.68 6.18
N ARG A 32 2.56 10.21 5.46
CA ARG A 32 3.97 10.53 5.77
C ARG A 32 4.28 12.01 5.56
N SER A 33 3.83 12.58 4.44
CA SER A 33 4.02 14.00 4.12
C SER A 33 3.34 14.92 5.12
N SER A 34 2.14 14.55 5.61
CA SER A 34 1.44 15.32 6.65
C SER A 34 2.22 15.31 7.95
N PHE A 35 2.70 14.14 8.39
CA PHE A 35 3.51 14.02 9.61
C PHE A 35 4.83 14.79 9.51
N MET A 36 5.47 14.72 8.35
CA MET A 36 6.66 15.49 8.01
C MET A 36 6.49 17.00 8.14
N ASN A 37 5.34 17.52 7.68
CA ASN A 37 5.05 18.94 7.80
C ASN A 37 4.81 19.34 9.27
N ILE A 38 4.22 18.46 10.07
CA ILE A 38 4.09 18.66 11.53
C ILE A 38 5.48 18.74 12.15
N LEU A 39 6.36 17.76 11.90
CA LEU A 39 7.73 17.73 12.44
C LEU A 39 8.56 18.95 12.06
N LYS A 40 8.45 19.45 10.82
CA LYS A 40 9.15 20.68 10.37
C LYS A 40 8.72 21.93 11.14
N ASN A 41 7.48 21.97 11.62
CA ASN A 41 6.93 23.10 12.35
C ASN A 41 7.08 22.95 13.87
N VAL A 42 7.68 21.85 14.35
CA VAL A 42 7.92 21.65 15.78
C VAL A 42 8.94 22.65 16.28
N LYS A 43 8.58 23.37 17.35
CA LYS A 43 9.51 24.20 18.10
C LYS A 43 10.44 23.32 18.91
N VAL A 44 11.73 23.57 18.77
CA VAL A 44 12.79 22.89 19.53
C VAL A 44 13.17 23.78 20.69
N PHE A 45 13.08 23.25 21.90
CA PHE A 45 13.45 23.95 23.12
C PHE A 45 14.73 23.35 23.72
N GLN A 46 15.58 24.22 24.24
CA GLN A 46 16.68 23.84 25.13
C GLN A 46 16.16 23.74 26.56
N ILE A 47 16.76 22.86 27.37
CA ILE A 47 16.35 22.62 28.76
C ILE A 47 16.90 23.75 29.64
N ASN A 48 16.31 24.93 29.54
CA ASN A 48 16.70 26.14 30.26
C ASN A 48 15.48 26.79 30.94
N ASN A 49 15.71 27.84 31.72
CA ASN A 49 14.64 28.61 32.36
C ASN A 49 13.66 29.24 31.33
N ASP A 50 14.09 29.45 30.09
CA ASP A 50 13.23 29.91 28.99
C ASP A 50 12.08 28.94 28.69
N LEU A 51 12.32 27.63 28.83
CA LEU A 51 11.29 26.61 28.67
C LEU A 51 10.23 26.73 29.77
N ILE A 52 10.64 27.03 31.01
CA ILE A 52 9.72 27.25 32.14
C ILE A 52 8.89 28.51 31.91
N ALA A 53 9.52 29.58 31.41
CA ALA A 53 8.81 30.82 31.06
C ALA A 53 7.76 30.57 29.96
N GLU A 54 8.10 29.85 28.89
CA GLU A 54 7.17 29.51 27.81
C GLU A 54 6.04 28.60 28.30
N LEU A 55 6.33 27.64 29.19
CA LEU A 55 5.31 26.79 29.81
C LEU A 55 4.36 27.62 30.67
N ASN A 56 4.87 28.51 31.53
CA ASN A 56 4.02 29.39 32.35
C ASN A 56 3.19 30.38 31.51
N ASN A 57 3.68 30.77 30.32
CA ASN A 57 2.94 31.61 29.39
C ASN A 57 1.86 30.83 28.60
N SER A 58 2.01 29.51 28.50
CA SER A 58 1.06 28.65 27.79
C SER A 58 -0.20 28.36 28.63
N ASN A 59 -1.33 28.15 27.95
CA ASN A 59 -2.55 27.72 28.62
C ASN A 59 -2.33 26.33 29.24
N ASP A 60 -2.77 26.17 30.49
CA ASP A 60 -2.66 24.94 31.29
C ASP A 60 -1.21 24.49 31.63
N CYS A 61 -0.20 25.35 31.46
CA CYS A 61 1.20 25.00 31.68
C CYS A 61 1.65 23.79 30.85
N THR A 62 1.10 23.64 29.63
CA THR A 62 1.38 22.53 28.73
C THR A 62 1.73 22.98 27.32
N LEU A 63 2.77 22.36 26.75
CA LEU A 63 3.08 22.46 25.34
C LEU A 63 2.60 21.18 24.64
N PRO A 64 1.61 21.24 23.74
CA PRO A 64 0.95 20.05 23.20
C PRO A 64 1.87 19.20 22.31
N TYR A 65 2.76 19.84 21.55
CA TYR A 65 3.72 19.15 20.69
C TYR A 65 4.99 19.98 20.52
N SER A 66 6.07 19.55 21.15
CA SER A 66 7.35 20.27 21.15
C SER A 66 8.51 19.30 21.31
N ALA A 67 9.69 19.70 20.84
CA ALA A 67 10.89 18.89 20.94
C ALA A 67 11.80 19.43 22.04
N VAL A 68 12.38 18.52 22.82
CA VAL A 68 13.39 18.80 23.84
C VAL A 68 14.62 17.99 23.53
N ILE A 69 15.79 18.61 23.68
CA ILE A 69 17.08 17.95 23.50
C ILE A 69 17.80 17.95 24.84
N GLY A 70 18.26 16.78 25.28
CA GLY A 70 19.04 16.67 26.50
C GLY A 70 19.89 15.41 26.53
N ILE A 71 20.70 15.33 27.57
CA ILE A 71 21.55 14.19 27.91
C ILE A 71 20.78 13.33 28.91
N VAL A 72 20.81 12.03 28.70
CA VAL A 72 20.15 11.06 29.57
C VAL A 72 20.87 10.98 30.92
N GLU A 73 20.14 11.25 31.99
CA GLU A 73 20.58 11.12 33.38
C GLU A 73 19.57 10.26 34.17
N SER A 74 20.07 9.32 34.99
CA SER A 74 19.23 8.50 35.86
C SER A 74 18.71 9.31 37.05
N GLU A 75 17.43 9.15 37.40
CA GLU A 75 16.86 9.85 38.56
C GLU A 75 17.07 9.13 39.89
N SER A 76 17.16 7.80 39.84
CA SER A 76 17.29 6.98 41.05
C SER A 76 18.31 5.87 40.86
N LYS A 77 17.94 4.80 40.16
CA LYS A 77 18.77 3.62 39.95
C LYS A 77 19.21 3.52 38.50
N THR A 78 20.42 3.01 38.31
CA THR A 78 20.96 2.64 37.00
C THR A 78 20.78 1.15 36.79
N ILE A 79 20.51 0.76 35.56
CA ILE A 79 20.52 -0.64 35.12
C ILE A 79 21.95 -0.96 34.70
N ARG A 80 22.54 -1.95 35.36
CA ARG A 80 23.82 -2.53 34.97
C ARG A 80 23.59 -3.62 33.91
N GLY A 81 24.46 -3.65 32.91
CA GLY A 81 24.43 -4.70 31.90
C GLY A 81 24.55 -6.09 32.52
N CYS A 82 23.77 -7.04 32.02
CA CYS A 82 23.75 -8.43 32.49
C CYS A 82 25.04 -9.16 32.09
N TYR A 83 25.52 -8.92 30.87
CA TYR A 83 26.73 -9.56 30.35
C TYR A 83 27.94 -8.62 30.33
N ASN A 84 27.69 -7.31 30.24
CA ASN A 84 28.72 -6.27 30.34
C ASN A 84 28.46 -5.35 31.53
N THR A 85 29.12 -5.62 32.66
CA THR A 85 28.92 -4.87 33.91
C THR A 85 29.65 -3.52 33.94
N ALA A 86 30.41 -3.17 32.90
CA ALA A 86 31.16 -1.91 32.84
C ALA A 86 30.29 -0.72 32.40
N VAL A 87 29.08 -0.99 31.91
CA VAL A 87 28.21 0.00 31.30
C VAL A 87 26.88 0.09 32.05
N ASP A 88 26.49 1.33 32.35
CA ASP A 88 25.24 1.67 33.02
C ASP A 88 24.28 2.35 32.03
N GLY A 89 22.99 2.05 32.17
CA GLY A 89 21.94 2.63 31.35
C GLY A 89 20.60 2.71 32.08
N VAL A 90 19.60 3.22 31.38
CA VAL A 90 18.25 3.48 31.94
C VAL A 90 17.16 2.65 31.27
N VAL A 91 17.41 2.19 30.05
CA VAL A 91 16.54 1.27 29.30
C VAL A 91 17.40 0.11 28.84
N GLN A 92 16.94 -1.11 29.09
CA GLN A 92 17.62 -2.34 28.68
C GLN A 92 16.64 -3.26 27.95
N ASN A 93 17.10 -3.84 26.86
CA ASN A 93 16.40 -4.81 26.04
C ASN A 93 17.31 -6.03 25.84
N ILE A 94 16.88 -7.19 26.34
CA ILE A 94 17.59 -8.46 26.17
C ILE A 94 16.79 -9.30 25.18
N LEU A 95 17.40 -9.60 24.04
CA LEU A 95 16.83 -10.34 22.92
C LEU A 95 17.51 -11.69 22.81
N LEU A 96 16.72 -12.76 22.85
CA LEU A 96 17.17 -14.10 22.45
C LEU A 96 16.62 -14.39 21.06
N LYS A 97 17.50 -14.55 20.07
CA LYS A 97 17.15 -14.82 18.68
C LYS A 97 17.57 -16.23 18.29
N GLU A 98 16.70 -16.95 17.61
CA GLU A 98 16.99 -18.22 16.94
C GLU A 98 17.27 -17.96 15.47
N HIS A 99 18.43 -18.42 15.00
CA HIS A 99 18.77 -18.45 13.58
C HIS A 99 18.38 -19.79 13.01
N LYS A 100 17.53 -19.79 11.98
CA LYS A 100 17.13 -21.01 11.28
C LYS A 100 17.03 -20.80 9.77
N THR A 101 17.16 -21.88 9.01
CA THR A 101 16.90 -21.91 7.57
C THR A 101 15.62 -22.67 7.30
N GLU A 102 14.71 -22.07 6.55
CA GLU A 102 13.47 -22.71 6.12
C GLU A 102 13.51 -22.96 4.61
N TRP A 103 13.01 -24.12 4.18
CA TRP A 103 12.86 -24.43 2.76
C TRP A 103 11.66 -23.69 2.15
N ASN A 104 11.93 -22.78 1.21
CA ASN A 104 10.86 -22.13 0.47
C ASN A 104 10.43 -23.01 -0.72
N SER A 105 9.22 -23.57 -0.61
CA SER A 105 8.66 -24.44 -1.64
C SER A 105 8.37 -23.74 -2.98
N PHE A 106 8.21 -22.41 -2.99
CA PHE A 106 7.96 -21.63 -4.20
C PHE A 106 9.24 -21.31 -4.95
N THR A 107 10.25 -20.75 -4.27
CA THR A 107 11.54 -20.40 -4.90
C THR A 107 12.48 -21.59 -5.02
N LYS A 108 12.19 -22.71 -4.33
CA LYS A 108 13.06 -23.90 -4.22
C LYS A 108 14.44 -23.55 -3.65
N GLU A 109 14.45 -22.63 -2.69
CA GLU A 109 15.66 -22.14 -2.03
C GLU A 109 15.53 -22.22 -0.52
N TRP A 110 16.66 -22.43 0.16
CA TRP A 110 16.75 -22.30 1.61
C TRP A 110 16.86 -20.82 1.98
N ILE A 111 15.97 -20.32 2.82
CA ILE A 111 15.94 -18.93 3.27
C ILE A 111 16.33 -18.86 4.73
N ASP A 112 17.36 -18.08 5.02
CA ASP A 112 17.75 -17.72 6.38
C ASP A 112 16.67 -16.83 7.01
N LYS A 113 16.22 -17.23 8.20
CA LYS A 113 15.28 -16.48 9.03
C LYS A 113 15.80 -16.37 10.45
N VAL A 114 15.55 -15.21 11.04
CA VAL A 114 15.83 -14.94 12.44
C VAL A 114 14.49 -14.82 13.18
N ARG A 115 14.29 -15.64 14.20
CA ARG A 115 13.10 -15.63 15.03
C ARG A 115 13.46 -15.14 16.42
N ILE A 116 12.79 -14.09 16.90
CA ILE A 116 12.94 -13.64 18.30
C ILE A 116 12.18 -14.63 19.19
N LEU A 117 12.89 -15.35 20.06
CA LEU A 117 12.34 -16.31 21.00
C LEU A 117 11.87 -15.64 22.30
N SER A 118 12.63 -14.66 22.77
CA SER A 118 12.34 -13.95 24.01
C SER A 118 12.82 -12.51 23.92
N THR A 119 12.02 -11.61 24.51
CA THR A 119 12.33 -10.20 24.67
C THR A 119 12.07 -9.84 26.12
N LYS A 120 13.11 -9.43 26.85
CA LYS A 120 13.01 -8.95 28.22
C LYS A 120 13.40 -7.47 28.28
N GLN A 121 12.47 -6.63 28.69
CA GLN A 121 12.66 -5.18 28.77
C GLN A 121 12.66 -4.73 30.23
N HIS A 122 13.64 -3.90 30.59
CA HIS A 122 13.69 -3.21 31.87
C HIS A 122 13.83 -1.71 31.61
N VAL A 123 13.06 -0.91 32.33
CA VAL A 123 13.04 0.55 32.20
C VAL A 123 13.09 1.14 33.60
N GLU A 124 14.10 1.97 33.85
CA GLU A 124 14.22 2.78 35.04
C GLU A 124 13.88 4.25 34.72
N PRO A 125 13.24 5.00 35.64
CA PRO A 125 12.94 6.41 35.44
C PRO A 125 14.21 7.25 35.19
N PHE A 126 14.15 8.10 34.17
CA PHE A 126 15.25 8.96 33.79
C PHE A 126 14.76 10.34 33.35
N SER A 127 15.67 11.30 33.51
CA SER A 127 15.48 12.69 33.12
C SER A 127 16.43 13.05 32.00
N LEU A 128 16.00 13.99 31.16
CA LEU A 128 16.86 14.70 30.23
C LEU A 128 17.36 15.97 30.91
N VAL A 129 18.66 16.17 30.86
CA VAL A 129 19.33 17.35 31.40
C VAL A 129 20.19 18.03 30.33
N ASP A 130 20.36 19.33 30.45
CA ASP A 130 21.35 20.07 29.67
C ASP A 130 22.36 20.70 30.64
N LYS A 131 23.11 21.71 30.21
CA LYS A 131 24.04 22.46 31.06
C LYS A 131 23.36 23.23 32.22
N SER A 132 22.03 23.28 32.24
CA SER A 132 21.23 23.96 33.25
C SER A 132 20.75 22.97 34.34
N ASP A 133 20.36 23.48 35.51
CA ASP A 133 19.85 22.69 36.64
C ASP A 133 18.39 22.19 36.44
N VAL A 134 17.79 22.47 35.29
CA VAL A 134 16.43 22.07 34.95
C VAL A 134 16.45 20.64 34.42
N LYS A 135 15.56 19.79 34.94
CA LYS A 135 15.44 18.38 34.53
C LYS A 135 14.07 18.13 33.89
N VAL A 136 14.06 17.36 32.80
CA VAL A 136 12.83 16.95 32.10
C VAL A 136 12.65 15.45 32.26
N HIS A 137 11.73 15.05 33.12
CA HIS A 137 11.41 13.64 33.36
C HIS A 137 10.74 13.03 32.12
N VAL A 138 11.24 11.90 31.62
CA VAL A 138 10.66 11.20 30.47
C VAL A 138 9.64 10.16 30.92
N CYS A 139 8.37 10.36 30.60
CA CYS A 139 7.30 9.40 30.87
C CYS A 139 7.06 8.46 29.68
N ASP A 140 6.39 7.34 29.93
CA ASP A 140 5.84 6.44 28.89
C ASP A 140 6.86 5.96 27.85
N VAL A 141 8.10 5.66 28.26
CA VAL A 141 9.22 5.29 27.36
C VAL A 141 8.85 4.17 26.39
N LEU A 142 8.08 3.17 26.84
CA LEU A 142 7.64 2.03 26.01
C LEU A 142 6.67 2.41 24.88
N LYS A 143 5.99 3.56 24.98
CA LYS A 143 5.10 4.07 23.92
C LYS A 143 5.85 4.90 22.87
N ALA A 144 7.11 5.23 23.12
CA ALA A 144 7.89 6.05 22.21
C ALA A 144 8.29 5.27 20.95
N GLU A 145 8.16 5.91 19.79
CA GLU A 145 8.70 5.43 18.53
C GLU A 145 10.17 5.86 18.38
N ASN A 146 10.93 5.07 17.62
CA ASN A 146 12.31 5.34 17.18
C ASN A 146 13.38 5.38 18.29
N LEU A 147 13.13 4.76 19.44
CA LEU A 147 14.15 4.63 20.47
C LEU A 147 15.24 3.65 20.02
N LYS A 148 16.35 4.20 19.54
CA LYS A 148 17.52 3.41 19.16
C LYS A 148 18.36 3.11 20.39
N LEU A 149 18.47 1.82 20.71
CA LEU A 149 19.31 1.32 21.79
C LEU A 149 20.69 0.93 21.24
N SER A 150 21.73 1.10 22.05
CA SER A 150 23.08 0.69 21.70
C SER A 150 23.32 -0.77 22.10
N THR A 151 23.86 -1.57 21.19
CA THR A 151 24.21 -2.96 21.48
C THR A 151 25.47 -3.00 22.35
N ILE A 152 25.35 -3.53 23.56
CA ILE A 152 26.46 -3.64 24.53
C ILE A 152 27.02 -5.06 24.65
N TYR A 153 26.25 -6.06 24.22
CA TYR A 153 26.65 -7.45 24.14
C TYR A 153 25.94 -8.15 23.00
N ASP A 154 26.68 -8.96 22.26
CA ASP A 154 26.18 -9.77 21.14
C ASP A 154 27.01 -11.05 21.09
N LEU A 155 26.37 -12.18 21.42
CA LEU A 155 26.99 -13.49 21.36
C LEU A 155 26.12 -14.46 20.56
N TYR A 156 26.72 -15.03 19.52
CA TYR A 156 26.15 -16.12 18.73
C TYR A 156 26.73 -17.48 19.16
N GLU A 157 25.86 -18.39 19.56
CA GLU A 157 26.17 -19.77 19.89
C GLU A 157 25.64 -20.71 18.80
N PRO A 158 26.52 -21.37 18.02
CA PRO A 158 26.09 -22.28 16.98
C PRO A 158 25.47 -23.54 17.58
N SER A 159 24.37 -24.01 16.98
CA SER A 159 23.77 -25.28 17.35
C SER A 159 24.71 -26.42 16.94
N PRO A 160 24.99 -27.39 17.82
CA PRO A 160 25.86 -28.51 17.48
C PRO A 160 25.23 -29.32 16.34
N SER A 161 25.88 -29.33 15.18
CA SER A 161 25.39 -30.09 14.04
C SER A 161 25.79 -31.56 14.17
N SER A 162 24.86 -32.41 14.65
CA SER A 162 24.99 -33.86 14.49
C SER A 162 24.59 -34.27 13.07
N ILE A 163 25.30 -35.22 12.46
CA ILE A 163 25.00 -35.76 11.11
C ILE A 163 23.57 -36.31 11.04
N THR A 164 23.11 -36.96 12.11
CA THR A 164 21.73 -37.48 12.22
C THR A 164 20.69 -36.36 12.28
N GLN A 165 21.03 -35.23 12.91
CA GLN A 165 20.18 -34.06 12.99
C GLN A 165 20.00 -33.41 11.61
N GLY A 166 21.07 -33.34 10.81
CA GLY A 166 21.00 -32.76 9.46
C GLY A 166 20.05 -33.50 8.50
N VAL A 167 19.88 -34.80 8.66
CA VAL A 167 18.91 -35.59 7.86
C VAL A 167 17.48 -35.33 8.33
N ILE A 168 17.25 -35.26 9.65
CA ILE A 168 15.93 -34.96 10.22
C ILE A 168 15.49 -33.55 9.82
N ASP A 169 16.39 -32.57 9.92
CA ASP A 169 16.13 -31.18 9.57
C ASP A 169 15.81 -31.02 8.06
N PHE A 170 16.47 -31.79 7.19
CA PHE A 170 16.17 -31.82 5.75
C PHE A 170 14.75 -32.35 5.47
N VAL A 171 14.32 -33.38 6.20
CA VAL A 171 12.97 -33.96 6.07
C VAL A 171 11.91 -33.03 6.67
N ALA A 172 12.22 -32.36 7.78
CA ALA A 172 11.31 -31.44 8.46
C ALA A 172 11.12 -30.10 7.71
N GLY A 173 12.06 -29.74 6.83
CA GLY A 173 12.02 -28.51 6.03
C GLY A 173 12.51 -27.25 6.76
N ASP A 174 12.86 -27.37 8.04
CA ASP A 174 13.40 -26.31 8.89
C ASP A 174 14.68 -26.82 9.58
N ARG A 175 15.73 -26.00 9.60
CA ARG A 175 17.02 -26.32 10.25
C ARG A 175 17.47 -25.19 11.17
N VAL A 176 17.72 -25.49 12.44
CA VAL A 176 18.25 -24.52 13.42
C VAL A 176 19.77 -24.41 13.26
N ARG A 177 20.26 -23.18 13.09
CA ARG A 177 21.69 -22.86 12.94
C ARG A 177 22.34 -22.53 14.28
N GLY A 178 21.64 -21.83 15.17
CA GLY A 178 22.18 -21.40 16.46
C GLY A 178 21.30 -20.37 17.15
N MET A 179 21.73 -19.94 18.33
CA MET A 179 21.07 -18.93 19.14
C MET A 179 21.96 -17.69 19.26
N GLU A 180 21.39 -16.50 19.16
CA GLU A 180 22.08 -15.22 19.35
C GLU A 180 21.45 -14.52 20.56
N THR A 181 22.27 -14.16 21.54
CA THR A 181 21.85 -13.35 22.68
C THR A 181 22.38 -11.94 22.49
N VAL A 182 21.46 -10.98 22.36
CA VAL A 182 21.78 -9.57 22.20
C VAL A 182 21.26 -8.78 23.39
N GLU A 183 22.13 -7.93 23.93
CA GLU A 183 21.79 -6.96 24.96
C GLU A 183 21.93 -5.55 24.40
N GLU A 184 20.85 -4.81 24.38
CA GLU A 184 20.79 -3.42 23.93
C GLU A 184 20.41 -2.51 25.10
N MET A 185 21.07 -1.36 25.22
CA MET A 185 20.83 -0.40 26.30
C MET A 185 20.85 1.05 25.83
N LEU A 186 20.02 1.88 26.46
CA LEU A 186 20.13 3.34 26.43
C LEU A 186 21.09 3.78 27.52
N LEU A 187 22.30 4.19 27.13
CA LEU A 187 23.37 4.51 28.06
C LEU A 187 23.17 5.90 28.68
N ILE A 188 23.67 6.04 29.91
CA ILE A 188 23.76 7.35 30.56
C ILE A 188 24.74 8.22 29.78
N GLY A 189 24.46 9.52 29.67
CA GLY A 189 25.30 10.43 28.89
C GLY A 189 24.98 10.44 27.38
N THR A 190 24.02 9.63 26.91
CA THR A 190 23.57 9.69 25.52
C THR A 190 22.74 10.94 25.28
N LYS A 191 22.99 11.60 24.15
CA LYS A 191 22.15 12.72 23.70
C LYS A 191 20.87 12.16 23.09
N LEU A 192 19.74 12.61 23.60
CA LEU A 192 18.41 12.17 23.18
C LEU A 192 17.56 13.38 22.79
N VAL A 193 16.79 13.20 21.73
CA VAL A 193 15.73 14.12 21.30
C VAL A 193 14.39 13.48 21.66
N GLY A 194 13.62 14.18 22.49
CA GLY A 194 12.26 13.79 22.82
C GLY A 194 11.25 14.73 22.19
N VAL A 195 10.31 14.20 21.42
CA VAL A 195 9.22 14.95 20.80
C VAL A 195 7.90 14.45 21.35
N GLY A 196 7.15 15.33 22.00
CA GLY A 196 5.89 14.98 22.65
C GLY A 196 5.24 16.16 23.34
N GLN A 197 4.36 15.84 24.29
CA GLN A 197 3.71 16.85 25.12
C GLN A 197 4.57 17.14 26.35
N ILE A 198 4.87 18.41 26.60
CA ILE A 198 5.65 18.84 27.75
C ILE A 198 4.68 19.44 28.76
N VAL A 199 4.71 18.95 30.00
CA VAL A 199 3.79 19.37 31.07
C VAL A 199 4.61 19.80 32.27
N LEU A 200 4.34 21.01 32.77
CA LEU A 200 4.86 21.48 34.06
C LEU A 200 3.89 21.11 35.18
N THR A 201 4.33 20.25 36.09
CA THR A 201 3.59 19.83 37.28
C THR A 201 4.14 20.57 38.49
N ASP A 202 3.25 21.12 39.33
CA ASP A 202 3.57 21.82 40.59
C ASP A 202 4.56 22.98 40.46
N GLY A 203 4.67 23.58 39.27
CA GLY A 203 5.56 24.71 38.98
C GLY A 203 7.05 24.39 38.98
N LYS A 204 7.45 23.13 39.18
CA LYS A 204 8.87 22.72 39.29
C LYS A 204 9.23 21.46 38.52
N HIS A 205 8.30 20.52 38.35
CA HIS A 205 8.58 19.23 37.71
C HIS A 205 8.14 19.24 36.25
N ILE A 206 9.09 19.24 35.32
CA ILE A 206 8.79 19.16 33.89
C ILE A 206 8.77 17.68 33.49
N SER A 207 7.70 17.28 32.82
CA SER A 207 7.53 15.92 32.31
C SER A 207 7.26 15.92 30.81
N LEU A 208 7.99 15.07 30.08
CA LEU A 208 7.74 14.77 28.69
C LEU A 208 6.85 13.53 28.62
N LYS A 209 5.66 13.67 28.02
CA LYS A 209 4.62 12.64 27.96
C LYS A 209 4.19 12.37 26.52
N CYS A 210 3.56 11.23 26.32
CA CYS A 210 2.85 10.91 25.09
C CYS A 210 1.81 12.01 24.78
N PRO A 211 1.74 12.52 23.54
CA PRO A 211 0.81 13.58 23.20
C PRO A 211 -0.65 13.13 23.29
N SER A 212 -1.52 14.00 23.80
CA SER A 212 -2.94 13.72 23.99
C SER A 212 -3.76 13.83 22.69
N GLN A 213 -3.26 14.51 21.65
CA GLN A 213 -4.00 14.73 20.40
C GLN A 213 -3.87 13.53 19.43
N PRO A 214 -4.98 13.10 18.79
CA PRO A 214 -4.94 12.00 17.83
C PRO A 214 -4.14 12.41 16.58
N GLY A 215 -3.23 11.52 16.14
CA GLY A 215 -2.40 11.71 14.95
C GLY A 215 -0.99 12.24 15.23
N LEU A 216 -0.70 12.67 16.46
CA LEU A 216 0.65 12.95 16.92
C LEU A 216 1.32 11.68 17.45
N ARG A 217 2.63 11.57 17.23
CA ARG A 217 3.43 10.42 17.69
C ARG A 217 4.40 10.86 18.75
N TYR A 218 4.57 10.03 19.76
CA TYR A 218 5.60 10.20 20.76
C TYR A 218 6.91 9.65 20.21
N ILE A 219 7.95 10.48 20.11
CA ILE A 219 9.24 10.08 19.56
C ILE A 219 10.32 10.29 20.60
N LEU A 220 11.14 9.27 20.81
CA LEU A 220 12.41 9.35 21.52
C LEU A 220 13.48 8.83 20.58
N SER A 221 14.44 9.65 20.18
CA SER A 221 15.50 9.21 19.25
C SER A 221 16.85 9.79 19.63
N SER A 222 17.92 9.04 19.36
CA SER A 222 19.29 9.54 19.42
C SER A 222 19.65 10.45 18.24
N ASP A 223 18.90 10.33 17.14
CA ASP A 223 19.17 11.04 15.89
C ASP A 223 18.62 12.47 15.93
N SER A 224 19.13 13.34 15.06
CA SER A 224 18.65 14.72 15.01
C SER A 224 17.24 14.81 14.38
N ILE A 225 16.52 15.88 14.69
CA ILE A 225 15.18 16.12 14.09
C ILE A 225 15.27 16.20 12.56
N SER A 226 16.36 16.77 12.03
CA SER A 226 16.64 16.80 10.59
C SER A 226 16.78 15.39 10.00
N ASP A 227 17.45 14.47 10.69
CA ASP A 227 17.64 13.10 10.22
C ASP A 227 16.30 12.34 10.23
N LEU A 228 15.49 12.53 11.28
CA LEU A 228 14.14 11.97 11.35
C LEU A 228 13.25 12.46 10.19
N ILE A 229 13.35 13.75 9.88
CA ILE A 229 12.67 14.37 8.74
C ILE A 229 13.19 13.75 7.42
N GLU A 230 14.49 13.55 7.27
CA GLU A 230 15.05 12.96 6.06
C GLU A 230 14.61 11.51 5.83
N VAL A 231 14.58 10.70 6.88
CA VAL A 231 14.09 9.30 6.83
C VAL A 231 12.63 9.25 6.37
N GLU A 232 11.77 10.08 6.96
CA GLU A 232 10.36 10.15 6.58
C GLU A 232 10.14 10.74 5.17
N LYS A 233 10.98 11.69 4.75
CA LYS A 233 10.99 12.22 3.36
C LYS A 233 11.37 11.14 2.36
N HIS A 234 12.42 10.37 2.64
CA HIS A 234 12.90 9.31 1.76
C HIS A 234 11.82 8.23 1.60
N ALA A 235 11.26 7.76 2.71
CA ALA A 235 10.15 6.82 2.68
C ALA A 235 8.96 7.40 1.90
N GLY A 236 8.54 8.64 2.16
CA GLY A 236 7.48 9.31 1.43
C GLY A 236 7.73 9.38 -0.08
N SER A 237 8.96 9.67 -0.51
CA SER A 237 9.33 9.73 -1.93
C SER A 237 9.16 8.38 -2.64
N ILE A 238 9.48 7.27 -1.97
CA ILE A 238 9.24 5.91 -2.48
C ILE A 238 7.73 5.67 -2.71
N TYR A 239 6.88 6.01 -1.72
CA TYR A 239 5.42 5.87 -1.87
C TYR A 239 4.88 6.73 -3.01
N LYS A 240 5.40 7.96 -3.18
CA LYS A 240 5.05 8.84 -4.30
C LYS A 240 5.44 8.21 -5.65
N GLY A 241 6.65 7.64 -5.73
CA GLY A 241 7.13 6.94 -6.91
C GLY A 241 6.21 5.78 -7.31
N PHE A 242 5.85 4.92 -6.36
CA PHE A 242 4.93 3.81 -6.62
C PHE A 242 3.53 4.29 -7.04
N SER A 243 3.00 5.32 -6.39
CA SER A 243 1.69 5.88 -6.77
C SER A 243 1.66 6.36 -8.23
N ILE A 244 2.71 7.07 -8.68
CA ILE A 244 2.85 7.52 -10.07
C ILE A 244 3.01 6.34 -11.02
N PHE A 245 3.85 5.36 -10.66
CA PHE A 245 4.09 4.17 -11.49
C PHE A 245 2.80 3.39 -11.78
N PHE A 246 2.02 3.07 -10.75
CA PHE A 246 0.74 2.37 -10.93
C PHE A 246 -0.31 3.21 -11.66
N ALA A 247 -0.29 4.54 -11.50
CA ALA A 247 -1.18 5.44 -12.25
C ALA A 247 -0.87 5.43 -13.75
N LEU A 248 0.42 5.47 -14.15
CA LEU A 248 0.83 5.39 -15.55
C LEU A 248 0.43 4.04 -16.16
N ILE A 249 0.62 2.95 -15.43
CA ILE A 249 0.17 1.61 -15.87
C ILE A 249 -1.34 1.62 -16.12
N SER A 250 -2.14 2.10 -15.17
CA SER A 250 -3.61 2.18 -15.32
C SER A 250 -4.02 2.97 -16.57
N ILE A 251 -3.38 4.11 -16.83
CA ILE A 251 -3.65 4.94 -18.02
C ILE A 251 -3.30 4.19 -19.31
N THR A 252 -2.17 3.50 -19.38
CA THR A 252 -1.76 2.74 -20.58
C THR A 252 -2.67 1.55 -20.86
N PHE A 253 -3.11 0.83 -19.83
CA PHE A 253 -4.07 -0.25 -19.98
C PHE A 253 -5.45 0.27 -20.41
N MET A 254 -5.89 1.39 -19.83
CA MET A 254 -7.16 2.02 -20.19
C MET A 254 -7.17 2.51 -21.64
N SER A 255 -6.09 3.14 -22.10
CA SER A 255 -5.99 3.61 -23.49
C SER A 255 -5.96 2.46 -24.50
N TYR A 256 -5.21 1.40 -24.22
CA TYR A 256 -5.20 0.19 -25.04
C TYR A 256 -6.59 -0.49 -25.07
N TRP A 257 -7.25 -0.56 -23.91
CA TRP A 257 -8.59 -1.12 -23.81
C TRP A 257 -9.62 -0.31 -24.62
N LEU A 258 -9.62 1.02 -24.48
CA LEU A 258 -10.49 1.91 -25.25
C LEU A 258 -10.22 1.79 -26.76
N TYR A 259 -8.95 1.70 -27.16
CA TYR A 259 -8.58 1.48 -28.56
C TYR A 259 -9.14 0.15 -29.09
N LYS A 260 -8.95 -0.95 -28.35
CA LYS A 260 -9.44 -2.27 -28.72
C LYS A 260 -10.97 -2.32 -28.77
N TRP A 261 -11.64 -1.70 -27.80
CA TRP A 261 -13.10 -1.60 -27.76
C TRP A 261 -13.63 -0.79 -28.95
N TYR A 262 -13.07 0.38 -29.23
CA TYR A 262 -13.47 1.21 -30.37
C TYR A 262 -13.28 0.49 -31.71
N ARG A 263 -12.19 -0.26 -31.86
CA ARG A 263 -11.94 -1.10 -33.05
C ARG A 263 -13.03 -2.14 -33.27
N LEU A 264 -13.47 -2.82 -32.22
CA LEU A 264 -14.53 -3.84 -32.31
C LEU A 264 -15.91 -3.22 -32.55
N TYR A 265 -16.23 -2.14 -31.84
CA TYR A 265 -17.46 -1.37 -32.06
C TYR A 265 -17.59 -0.91 -33.51
N LYS A 266 -16.49 -0.41 -34.10
CA LYS A 266 -16.47 0.00 -35.51
C LYS A 266 -16.76 -1.16 -36.46
N ILE A 267 -16.17 -2.34 -36.23
CA ILE A 267 -16.40 -3.53 -37.07
C ILE A 267 -17.85 -4.00 -36.97
N GLU A 268 -18.40 -4.08 -35.75
CA GLU A 268 -19.79 -4.48 -35.52
C GLU A 268 -20.76 -3.50 -36.18
N ASN A 269 -20.50 -2.19 -36.07
CA ASN A 269 -21.32 -1.19 -36.74
C ASN A 269 -21.28 -1.33 -38.27
N SER A 270 -20.09 -1.51 -38.85
CA SER A 270 -19.96 -1.78 -40.29
C SER A 270 -20.70 -3.05 -40.71
N TYR A 271 -20.62 -4.13 -39.93
CA TYR A 271 -21.34 -5.37 -40.20
C TYR A 271 -22.87 -5.18 -40.13
N ASN A 272 -23.36 -4.44 -39.13
CA ASN A 272 -24.78 -4.14 -38.98
C ASN A 272 -25.31 -3.26 -40.13
N THR A 273 -24.53 -2.28 -40.59
CA THR A 273 -24.89 -1.49 -41.77
C THR A 273 -24.99 -2.37 -43.02
N LEU A 274 -24.01 -3.25 -43.27
CA LEU A 274 -24.03 -4.18 -44.39
C LEU A 274 -25.20 -5.18 -44.30
N MET A 275 -25.51 -5.68 -43.10
CA MET A 275 -26.67 -6.55 -42.90
C MET A 275 -27.98 -5.81 -43.18
N TYR A 276 -28.12 -4.56 -42.71
CA TYR A 276 -29.30 -3.74 -42.97
C TYR A 276 -29.49 -3.49 -44.47
N GLU A 277 -28.44 -3.08 -45.18
CA GLU A 277 -28.47 -2.87 -46.63
C GLU A 277 -28.89 -4.15 -47.37
N ASN A 278 -28.29 -5.30 -47.04
CA ASN A 278 -28.70 -6.60 -47.59
C ASN A 278 -30.16 -6.97 -47.29
N THR A 279 -30.68 -6.67 -46.10
CA THR A 279 -32.08 -6.96 -45.77
C THR A 279 -33.05 -6.10 -46.57
N VAL A 280 -32.73 -4.82 -46.78
CA VAL A 280 -33.53 -3.89 -47.57
C VAL A 280 -33.50 -4.29 -49.05
N GLU A 281 -32.33 -4.62 -49.60
CA GLU A 281 -32.18 -5.06 -50.98
C GLU A 281 -32.91 -6.37 -51.28
N ASN A 282 -33.00 -7.30 -50.32
CA ASN A 282 -33.65 -8.58 -50.48
C ASN A 282 -35.14 -8.59 -50.08
N ALA A 283 -35.70 -7.47 -49.62
CA ALA A 283 -37.10 -7.38 -49.22
C ALA A 283 -38.06 -7.33 -50.43
N CYS A 284 -39.23 -7.97 -50.28
CA CYS A 284 -40.35 -7.90 -51.22
C CYS A 284 -40.76 -6.45 -51.45
N SER A 285 -40.84 -6.02 -52.72
CA SER A 285 -41.19 -4.65 -53.10
C SER A 285 -42.64 -4.25 -52.79
N VAL A 286 -43.47 -5.20 -52.32
CA VAL A 286 -44.89 -5.00 -52.03
C VAL A 286 -45.13 -4.86 -50.53
N CYS A 287 -44.73 -5.86 -49.73
CA CYS A 287 -44.96 -5.83 -48.28
C CYS A 287 -43.77 -5.29 -47.48
N LEU A 288 -42.59 -5.12 -48.09
CA LEU A 288 -41.35 -4.65 -47.46
C LEU A 288 -40.91 -5.45 -46.21
N TYR A 289 -41.48 -6.63 -46.01
CA TYR A 289 -41.28 -7.42 -44.79
C TYR A 289 -40.69 -8.81 -45.06
N GLN A 290 -41.27 -9.54 -46.01
CA GLN A 290 -40.79 -10.87 -46.39
C GLN A 290 -39.72 -10.76 -47.48
N PRO A 291 -38.72 -11.66 -47.52
CA PRO A 291 -37.74 -11.67 -48.59
C PRO A 291 -38.37 -12.04 -49.94
N ARG A 292 -37.76 -11.58 -51.04
CA ARG A 292 -38.14 -11.98 -52.40
C ARG A 292 -37.90 -13.47 -52.57
N SER A 293 -38.94 -14.21 -52.92
CA SER A 293 -38.90 -15.68 -52.91
C SER A 293 -39.52 -16.34 -54.13
N VAL A 294 -39.94 -15.56 -55.13
CA VAL A 294 -40.50 -16.08 -56.39
C VAL A 294 -39.97 -15.33 -57.61
N VAL A 295 -39.91 -16.05 -58.74
CA VAL A 295 -39.68 -15.50 -60.09
C VAL A 295 -41.03 -15.44 -60.81
N ILE A 296 -41.37 -14.29 -61.39
CA ILE A 296 -42.62 -14.06 -62.14
C ILE A 296 -42.41 -14.35 -63.63
N LEU A 297 -43.24 -15.21 -64.25
CA LEU A 297 -43.14 -15.55 -65.67
C LEU A 297 -44.31 -14.98 -66.51
N PRO A 298 -44.07 -14.59 -67.78
CA PRO A 298 -42.83 -14.81 -68.55
C PRO A 298 -41.72 -13.77 -68.34
N CYS A 299 -41.95 -12.68 -67.59
CA CYS A 299 -41.02 -11.54 -67.53
C CYS A 299 -39.70 -11.76 -66.76
N GLY A 300 -39.60 -12.78 -65.89
CA GLY A 300 -38.40 -13.13 -65.13
C GLY A 300 -38.09 -12.30 -63.88
N HIS A 301 -38.88 -11.29 -63.53
CA HIS A 301 -38.58 -10.43 -62.37
C HIS A 301 -38.73 -11.16 -61.02
N VAL A 302 -37.73 -10.98 -60.15
CA VAL A 302 -37.71 -11.43 -58.75
C VAL A 302 -37.89 -10.20 -57.86
N CYS A 303 -39.14 -9.83 -57.60
CA CYS A 303 -39.47 -8.59 -56.89
C CYS A 303 -40.40 -8.77 -55.69
N SER A 304 -41.10 -9.89 -55.58
CA SER A 304 -42.12 -10.13 -54.55
C SER A 304 -41.91 -11.44 -53.80
N CYS A 305 -42.51 -11.56 -52.62
CA CYS A 305 -42.64 -12.82 -51.91
C CYS A 305 -43.84 -13.62 -52.45
N LYS A 306 -43.92 -14.90 -52.10
CA LYS A 306 -45.02 -15.79 -52.52
C LYS A 306 -46.42 -15.23 -52.19
N SER A 307 -46.65 -14.82 -50.95
CA SER A 307 -47.96 -14.34 -50.49
C SER A 307 -48.43 -13.07 -51.19
N CYS A 308 -47.52 -12.14 -51.51
CA CYS A 308 -47.86 -10.95 -52.28
C CYS A 308 -48.13 -11.29 -53.75
N THR A 309 -47.39 -12.22 -54.33
CA THR A 309 -47.54 -12.58 -55.75
C THR A 309 -48.88 -13.25 -56.05
N GLU A 310 -49.40 -14.05 -55.12
CA GLU A 310 -50.72 -14.68 -55.22
C GLU A 310 -51.89 -13.66 -55.29
N GLN A 311 -51.68 -12.43 -54.82
CA GLN A 311 -52.68 -11.37 -54.80
C GLN A 311 -52.53 -10.39 -55.97
N LEU A 312 -51.57 -10.61 -56.87
CA LEU A 312 -51.24 -9.71 -57.99
C LEU A 312 -51.55 -10.36 -59.33
N SER A 313 -52.07 -9.57 -60.28
CA SER A 313 -52.32 -9.99 -61.66
C SER A 313 -51.25 -9.50 -62.64
N LEU A 314 -50.50 -8.46 -62.27
CA LEU A 314 -49.44 -7.84 -63.08
C LEU A 314 -48.13 -7.76 -62.29
N CYS A 315 -47.00 -7.90 -62.98
CA CYS A 315 -45.68 -7.72 -62.37
C CYS A 315 -45.50 -6.28 -61.82
N PRO A 316 -45.10 -6.09 -60.55
CA PRO A 316 -44.87 -4.76 -59.97
C PRO A 316 -43.81 -3.91 -60.68
N ILE A 317 -42.87 -4.54 -61.39
CA ILE A 317 -41.77 -3.84 -62.09
C ILE A 317 -42.17 -3.48 -63.54
N CYS A 318 -42.53 -4.47 -64.36
CA CYS A 318 -42.72 -4.29 -65.80
C CYS A 318 -44.19 -4.33 -66.27
N ARG A 319 -45.13 -4.56 -65.35
CA ARG A 319 -46.58 -4.61 -65.60
C ARG A 319 -47.04 -5.67 -66.62
N THR A 320 -46.20 -6.67 -66.92
CA THR A 320 -46.59 -7.86 -67.70
C THR A 320 -47.56 -8.71 -66.89
N VAL A 321 -48.53 -9.34 -67.56
CA VAL A 321 -49.48 -10.28 -66.94
C VAL A 321 -48.74 -11.48 -66.36
N ILE A 322 -49.07 -11.84 -65.12
CA ILE A 322 -48.48 -12.99 -64.43
C ILE A 322 -49.20 -14.26 -64.89
N GLU A 323 -48.53 -15.10 -65.68
CA GLU A 323 -49.09 -16.40 -66.12
C GLU A 323 -48.85 -17.50 -65.09
N ARG A 324 -47.65 -17.50 -64.50
CA ARG A 324 -47.23 -18.41 -63.44
C ARG A 324 -46.05 -17.83 -62.67
N TYR A 325 -45.83 -18.30 -61.46
CA TYR A 325 -44.65 -17.95 -60.65
C TYR A 325 -43.96 -19.22 -60.14
N VAL A 326 -42.65 -19.15 -59.94
CA VAL A 326 -41.83 -20.27 -59.46
C VAL A 326 -41.07 -19.85 -58.20
N PRO A 327 -41.15 -20.59 -57.08
CA PRO A 327 -40.38 -20.27 -55.89
C PRO A 327 -38.87 -20.46 -56.13
N ILE A 328 -38.08 -19.52 -55.64
CA ILE A 328 -36.62 -19.62 -55.59
C ILE A 328 -36.19 -20.08 -54.20
N TYR A 329 -35.31 -21.08 -54.16
CA TYR A 329 -34.66 -21.52 -52.95
C TYR A 329 -33.25 -20.95 -52.96
N ASN A 330 -33.02 -19.89 -52.20
CA ASN A 330 -31.67 -19.38 -51.96
C ASN A 330 -30.96 -20.38 -51.03
N SER A 331 -29.86 -20.97 -51.50
CA SER A 331 -29.01 -21.91 -50.76
C SER A 331 -28.13 -21.22 -49.73
#